data_AF-A0A9E0FIY2-F1
#
_entry.id   AF-A0A9E0FIY2-F1
#
_cell.length_a   1.000
_cell.length_b   1.000
_cell.length_c   1.000
_cell.angle_alpha   90.00
_cell.angle_beta   90.00
_cell.angle_gamma   90.00
#
_symmetry.space_group_name_H-M   'P 1'
#
loop_
_entity.id
_entity.type
_entity.pdbx_description
1 polymer ?
#
loop_
_entity_poly.entity_id
_entity_poly.type
_entity_poly.pdbx_seq_one_letter_code
_entity_poly.pdbx_strand_id
1 'polypeptide(L)' 'MSVISMKQLLEAGVHFGHQTRRWNPKMAEYIYTERNGIHIIDLQKSVGKVDEAYKAVSDIVADGGTILFVGTKKQAQDA' A
#
# COMPACT_ATOMS: atom_id res chain seq x y z
N MET A 1 7.41 8.17 14.70
CA MET A 1 8.18 8.36 13.45
C MET A 1 7.52 7.51 12.39
N SER A 2 7.07 8.07 11.27
CA SER A 2 6.60 7.24 10.16
C SER A 2 7.79 6.41 9.68
N VAL A 3 7.62 5.09 9.66
CA VAL A 3 8.71 4.14 9.38
C VAL A 3 9.26 4.33 7.95
N ILE A 4 8.48 4.96 7.06
CA ILE A 4 8.80 5.17 5.65
C ILE A 4 8.47 6.61 5.24
N SER A 5 9.35 7.22 4.44
CA SER A 5 9.11 8.55 3.86
C SER A 5 8.32 8.48 2.55
N MET A 6 7.54 9.53 2.25
CA MET A 6 6.81 9.62 0.97
C MET A 6 7.75 9.57 -0.24
N LYS A 7 8.96 10.14 -0.11
CA LYS A 7 9.98 10.10 -1.16
C LYS A 7 10.37 8.66 -1.53
N GLN A 8 10.59 7.80 -0.52
CA GLN A 8 10.91 6.39 -0.75
C GLN A 8 9.76 5.65 -1.45
N LEU A 9 8.50 5.92 -1.07
CA LEU A 9 7.33 5.34 -1.73
C LEU A 9 7.24 5.78 -3.21
N LEU A 10 7.54 7.06 -3.47
CA LEU A 10 7.53 7.60 -4.81
C LEU A 10 8.62 6.95 -5.69
N GLU A 11 9.85 6.87 -5.20
CA GLU A 11 11.00 6.24 -5.89
C GLU A 11 10.79 4.74 -6.13
N ALA A 12 10.15 4.03 -5.20
CA ALA A 12 9.80 2.62 -5.34
C ALA A 12 8.63 2.36 -6.32
N GLY A 13 7.94 3.40 -6.80
CA GLY A 13 6.86 3.27 -7.76
C GLY A 13 5.57 2.66 -7.21
N VAL A 14 5.38 2.63 -5.87
CA VAL A 14 4.20 1.98 -5.25
C VAL A 14 2.89 2.76 -5.44
N HIS A 15 2.97 3.98 -5.96
CA HIS A 15 1.82 4.83 -6.26
C HIS A 15 1.12 4.45 -7.58
N PHE A 16 1.72 3.58 -8.40
CA PHE A 16 1.09 3.12 -9.63
C PHE A 16 0.00 2.08 -9.35
N GLY A 17 -1.24 2.43 -9.67
CA GLY A 17 -2.38 1.52 -9.65
C GLY A 17 -2.53 0.73 -10.95
N HIS A 18 -3.74 0.27 -11.20
CA HIS A 18 -4.09 -0.45 -12.43
C HIS A 18 -4.60 0.49 -13.53
N GLN A 19 -4.82 -0.08 -14.72
CA GLN A 19 -5.54 0.58 -15.81
C GLN A 19 -6.95 1.00 -15.36
N THR A 20 -7.44 2.13 -15.86
CA THR A 20 -8.72 2.73 -15.43
C THR A 20 -9.96 1.89 -15.75
N ARG A 21 -9.86 0.97 -16.71
CA ARG A 21 -10.88 -0.06 -16.95
C ARG A 21 -10.93 -1.19 -15.91
N ARG A 22 -9.89 -1.33 -15.07
CA ARG A 22 -9.71 -2.40 -14.07
C ARG A 22 -9.57 -1.79 -12.68
N TRP A 23 -10.62 -1.10 -12.23
CA TRP A 23 -10.67 -0.46 -10.92
C TRP A 23 -11.93 -0.87 -10.14
N ASN A 24 -11.90 -0.64 -8.83
CA ASN A 24 -13.04 -0.85 -7.96
C ASN A 24 -13.56 0.52 -7.49
N PRO A 25 -14.86 0.84 -7.65
CA PRO A 25 -15.44 2.12 -7.24
C PRO A 25 -15.16 2.51 -5.78
N LYS A 26 -15.02 1.52 -4.88
CA LYS A 26 -14.68 1.77 -3.47
C LYS A 26 -13.29 2.38 -3.28
N MET A 27 -12.41 2.28 -4.28
CA MET A 27 -11.07 2.88 -4.24
C MET A 27 -11.06 4.36 -4.62
N ALA A 28 -12.20 4.96 -5.01
CA ALA A 28 -12.27 6.35 -5.44
C ALA A 28 -11.63 7.32 -4.42
N GLU A 29 -11.82 7.08 -3.13
CA GLU A 29 -11.22 7.92 -2.09
C GLU A 29 -9.70 7.81 -2.00
N TYR A 30 -9.07 6.73 -2.50
CA TYR A 30 -7.62 6.52 -2.45
C TYR A 30 -6.91 6.86 -3.76
N ILE A 31 -7.66 7.20 -4.81
CA ILE A 31 -7.12 7.59 -6.12
C ILE A 31 -6.86 9.10 -6.10
N TYR A 32 -5.62 9.50 -6.33
CA TYR A 32 -5.22 10.89 -6.45
C TYR A 32 -5.62 11.46 -7.83
N THR A 33 -5.24 10.78 -8.91
CA THR A 33 -5.55 11.17 -10.28
C THR A 33 -5.36 10.02 -11.26
N GLU A 34 -5.61 10.25 -12.54
CA GLU A 34 -5.29 9.35 -13.64
C GLU A 34 -4.23 10.00 -14.53
N ARG A 35 -3.23 9.23 -14.97
CA ARG A 35 -2.26 9.66 -15.98
C ARG A 35 -2.00 8.52 -16.95
N ASN A 36 -2.14 8.80 -18.25
CA ASN A 36 -1.91 7.83 -19.32
C ASN A 36 -2.71 6.52 -19.14
N GLY A 37 -3.97 6.61 -18.67
CA GLY A 37 -4.82 5.44 -18.47
C GLY A 37 -4.52 4.61 -17.21
N ILE A 38 -3.63 5.07 -16.32
CA ILE A 38 -3.26 4.42 -15.07
C ILE A 38 -3.71 5.29 -13.89
N HIS A 39 -4.36 4.67 -12.90
CA HIS A 39 -4.66 5.34 -11.64
C HIS A 39 -3.40 5.58 -10.81
N ILE A 40 -3.25 6.79 -10.27
CA ILE A 40 -2.23 7.16 -9.31
C ILE A 40 -2.85 7.15 -7.91
N ILE A 41 -2.26 6.40 -7.00
CA ILE A 41 -2.71 6.26 -5.61
C ILE A 41 -2.17 7.43 -4.78
N ASP A 42 -3.00 7.95 -3.88
CA ASP A 42 -2.64 9.01 -2.96
C ASP A 42 -1.69 8.52 -1.85
N LEU A 43 -0.42 8.87 -1.98
CA LEU A 43 0.62 8.50 -1.02
C LEU A 43 0.45 9.17 0.36
N GLN A 44 -0.22 10.33 0.47
CA GLN A 44 -0.49 10.93 1.79
C GLN A 44 -1.40 10.02 2.60
N LYS A 45 -2.44 9.48 1.96
CA LYS A 45 -3.35 8.50 2.57
C LYS A 45 -2.62 7.19 2.87
N SER A 46 -1.77 6.72 1.95
CA SER A 46 -0.98 5.50 2.17
C SER A 46 -0.06 5.62 3.38
N VAL A 47 0.64 6.75 3.58
CA VAL A 47 1.52 6.94 4.74
C VAL A 47 0.74 6.81 6.05
N GLY A 48 -0.42 7.48 6.16
CA GLY A 48 -1.27 7.37 7.35
C GLY A 48 -1.77 5.93 7.60
N LYS A 49 -2.17 5.22 6.54
CA LYS A 49 -2.61 3.83 6.65
C LYS A 49 -1.49 2.85 6.98
N VAL A 50 -0.26 3.11 6.52
CA VAL A 50 0.91 2.31 6.91
C VAL A 50 1.20 2.47 8.39
N ASP A 51 1.08 3.67 8.95
CA ASP A 51 1.27 3.90 10.40
C ASP A 51 0.18 3.18 11.24
N GLU A 52 -1.08 3.22 10.79
CA GLU A 52 -2.17 2.43 11.41
C GLU A 52 -1.88 0.92 11.38
N ALA A 53 -1.48 0.40 10.21
CA ALA A 53 -1.17 -1.02 10.03
C ALA A 53 0.05 -1.44 10.85
N TYR A 54 1.09 -0.60 10.93
CA TYR A 54 2.29 -0.85 11.73
C TYR A 54 1.94 -1.01 13.20
N LYS A 55 1.10 -0.13 13.74
CA LYS A 55 0.62 -0.24 15.12
C LYS A 55 -0.14 -1.55 15.34
N ALA A 56 -1.09 -1.88 14.45
CA ALA A 56 -1.87 -3.11 14.57
C ALA A 56 -0.98 -4.37 14.55
N VAL A 57 0.01 -4.42 13.66
CA VAL A 57 0.97 -5.54 13.60
C VAL A 57 1.79 -5.62 14.90
N SER A 58 2.27 -4.49 15.41
CA SER A 58 3.00 -4.44 16.67
C SER A 58 2.17 -4.96 17.84
N ASP A 59 0.90 -4.55 17.94
CA ASP A 59 -0.01 -4.97 19.00
C ASP A 59 -0.28 -6.49 18.91
N ILE A 60 -0.57 -7.02 17.71
CA ILE A 60 -0.81 -8.46 17.50
C ILE A 60 0.39 -9.30 17.93
N VAL A 61 1.61 -8.89 17.55
CA VAL A 61 2.84 -9.62 17.90
C VAL A 61 3.14 -9.50 19.39
N ALA A 62 2.88 -8.35 20.00
CA ALA A 62 3.05 -8.16 21.45
C ALA A 62 2.13 -9.08 22.28
N ASP A 63 0.93 -9.35 21.78
CA ASP A 63 -0.03 -10.29 22.39
C ASP A 63 0.30 -11.77 22.10
N GLY A 64 1.42 -12.07 21.42
CA GLY A 64 1.84 -13.42 21.07
C GLY A 64 1.12 -14.02 19.86
N GLY A 65 0.43 -13.18 19.07
CA GLY A 65 -0.24 -13.58 17.84
C GLY A 65 0.73 -13.84 16.68
N THR A 66 0.26 -14.65 15.72
CA THR A 66 1.03 -15.01 14.51
C THR A 66 0.54 -14.23 13.29
N ILE A 67 1.47 -13.68 12.51
CA ILE A 67 1.19 -13.02 11.22
C ILE A 67 1.52 -13.98 10.08
N LEU A 68 0.53 -14.32 9.26
CA LEU A 68 0.73 -15.14 8.06
C LEU A 68 1.08 -14.25 6.85
N PHE A 69 2.23 -14.51 6.24
CA PHE A 69 2.65 -13.87 4.99
C PHE A 69 2.20 -14.72 3.79
N VAL A 70 1.56 -14.11 2.80
CA VAL A 70 1.02 -14.81 1.61
C VAL A 70 1.42 -14.07 0.34
N GLY A 71 2.13 -14.75 -0.56
CA GLY A 71 2.53 -14.25 -1.86
C GLY A 71 2.38 -15.31 -2.95
N THR A 72 1.58 -15.04 -3.98
CA THR A 72 1.37 -15.96 -5.12
C THR A 72 1.85 -15.40 -6.46
N LYS A 73 2.11 -14.08 -6.52
CA LYS A 73 2.64 -13.42 -7.72
C LYS A 73 4.14 -13.64 -7.81
N LYS A 74 4.68 -13.74 -9.04
CA LYS A 74 6.13 -13.88 -9.28
C LYS A 74 6.95 -12.79 -8.57
N GLN A 75 6.48 -11.55 -8.59
CA GLN A 75 7.13 -10.42 -7.92
C GLN A 75 7.15 -10.51 -6.39
N ALA A 76 6.43 -11.46 -5.79
CA ALA A 76 6.31 -11.68 -4.36
C ALA A 76 6.84 -13.06 -3.92
N GLN A 77 7.46 -13.82 -4.82
CA GLN A 77 8.00 -15.16 -4.51
C GLN A 77 9.35 -15.12 -3.81
N ASP A 78 10.15 -14.07 -4.02
CA ASP A 78 11.49 -13.92 -3.41
C ASP A 78 11.43 -13.18 -2.04
N ALA A 79 10.34 -13.38 -1.29
CA ALA A 79 10.16 -12.82 0.05
C ALA A 79 10.71 -13.75 1.14
#